data_AF-A0A323VEH8-F1
#
_entry.id   AF-A0A323VEH8-F1
#
_cell.length_a   1.000
_cell.length_b   1.000
_cell.length_c   1.000
_cell.angle_alpha   90.00
_cell.angle_beta   90.00
_cell.angle_gamma   90.00
#
_symmetry.space_group_name_H-M   'P 1'
#
loop_
_entity.id
_entity.type
_entity.pdbx_description
1 polymer ?
#
loop_
_entity_poly.entity_id
_entity_poly.type
_entity_poly.pdbx_seq_one_letter_code
_entity_poly.pdbx_strand_id
1 'polypeptide(L)'
;MCPASVYPETVVVHVQLRPRRSSTRRCLAALAALATRHDTVPFALTGLSGDDRVVRVTVGVELGPRELIAKFSDQAQAAYAFVDGLFTDLYDYMPVY
;
A
#
# COMPACT_ATOMS: atom_id res chain seq x y z
N MET A 1 -23.37 -24.10 4.03
CA MET A 1 -22.85 -23.29 2.91
C MET A 1 -23.15 -21.83 3.21
N CYS A 2 -22.14 -21.02 3.52
CA CYS A 2 -22.32 -19.57 3.64
C CYS A 2 -22.56 -18.99 2.24
N PRO A 3 -23.47 -18.02 2.05
CA PRO A 3 -23.66 -17.41 0.74
C PRO A 3 -22.35 -16.73 0.32
N ALA A 4 -21.89 -17.02 -0.90
CA ALA A 4 -20.80 -16.28 -1.51
C ALA A 4 -21.15 -14.80 -1.46
N SER A 5 -20.24 -13.98 -0.93
CA SER A 5 -20.41 -12.53 -0.84
C SER A 5 -20.85 -11.97 -2.19
N VAL A 6 -21.98 -11.27 -2.22
CA VAL A 6 -22.52 -10.58 -3.40
C VAL A 6 -21.67 -9.34 -3.76
N TYR A 7 -20.77 -8.92 -2.87
CA TYR A 7 -19.79 -7.89 -3.16
C TYR A 7 -18.59 -8.51 -3.89
N PRO A 8 -18.14 -7.92 -5.01
CA PRO A 8 -16.90 -8.34 -5.63
C PRO A 8 -15.80 -8.29 -4.57
N GLU A 9 -15.11 -9.42 -4.40
CA GLU A 9 -14.01 -9.53 -3.45
C GLU A 9 -12.89 -8.58 -3.90
N THR A 10 -12.85 -7.38 -3.31
CA THR A 10 -11.83 -6.37 -3.57
C THR A 10 -10.49 -6.92 -3.08
N VAL A 11 -9.51 -6.94 -3.98
CA VAL A 11 -8.16 -7.36 -3.63
C VAL A 11 -7.40 -6.18 -3.06
N VAL A 12 -6.80 -6.38 -1.89
CA VAL A 12 -5.95 -5.39 -1.23
C VAL A 12 -4.54 -5.94 -1.13
N VAL A 13 -3.55 -5.16 -1.58
CA VAL A 13 -2.13 -5.47 -1.40
C VAL A 13 -1.65 -4.76 -0.15
N HIS A 14 -1.09 -5.53 0.80
CA HIS A 14 -0.48 -4.96 1.99
C HIS A 14 1.04 -4.91 1.85
N VAL A 15 1.58 -3.70 1.87
CA VAL A 15 3.03 -3.45 1.88
C VAL A 15 3.43 -3.00 3.28
N GLN A 16 4.45 -3.66 3.82
CA GLN A 16 5.00 -3.31 5.13
C GLN A 16 6.26 -2.47 4.97
N LEU A 17 6.26 -1.29 5.58
CA LEU A 17 7.45 -0.46 5.76
C LEU A 17 7.91 -0.57 7.23
N ARG A 18 9.23 -0.49 7.42
CA ARG A 18 9.92 -0.49 8.71
C ARG A 18 10.96 0.65 8.80
N PRO A 19 10.57 1.92 8.64
CA PRO A 19 11.49 3.03 8.87
C PRO A 19 12.04 2.99 10.30
N ARG A 20 13.30 3.42 10.46
CA ARG A 20 13.83 3.77 11.78
C ARG A 20 12.98 4.89 12.38
N ARG A 21 12.90 4.94 13.71
CA ARG A 21 12.07 5.93 14.42
C ARG A 21 12.43 7.38 14.04
N SER A 22 13.72 7.66 13.85
CA SER A 22 14.22 8.98 13.40
C SER A 22 13.91 9.31 11.94
N SER A 23 13.59 8.32 11.10
CA SER A 23 13.23 8.51 9.69
C SER A 23 11.73 8.36 9.41
N THR A 24 10.91 8.04 10.42
CA THR A 24 9.47 7.82 10.24
C THR A 24 8.76 9.02 9.59
N ARG A 25 9.08 10.25 10.02
CA ARG A 25 8.51 11.46 9.37
C ARG A 25 8.87 11.57 7.89
N ARG A 26 10.13 11.25 7.53
CA ARG A 26 10.57 11.26 6.13
C ARG A 26 9.89 10.18 5.30
N CYS A 27 9.71 8.99 5.87
CA CYS A 27 8.95 7.91 5.26
C CYS A 27 7.48 8.31 4.98
N LEU A 28 6.80 8.90 5.96
CA LEU A 28 5.42 9.37 5.78
C LEU A 28 5.31 10.53 4.76
N ALA A 29 6.30 11.42 4.72
CA ALA A 29 6.35 12.49 3.72
C ALA A 29 6.56 11.94 2.30
N ALA A 30 7.45 10.95 2.13
CA ALA A 30 7.64 10.26 0.86
C ALA A 30 6.35 9.53 0.42
N LEU A 31 5.66 8.87 1.35
CA LEU A 31 4.37 8.23 1.07
C LEU A 31 3.30 9.24 0.64
N ALA A 32 3.23 10.40 1.30
CA ALA A 32 2.30 11.46 0.91
C ALA A 32 2.60 12.04 -0.49
N ALA A 33 3.89 12.19 -0.82
CA ALA A 33 4.33 12.64 -2.15
C ALA A 33 4.00 11.60 -3.23
N LEU A 34 4.13 10.31 -2.94
CA LEU A 34 3.67 9.23 -3.82
C LEU A 34 2.15 9.27 -3.99
N ALA A 35 1.38 9.38 -2.90
CA ALA A 35 -0.08 9.49 -2.95
C ALA A 35 -0.56 10.66 -3.81
N THR A 36 0.14 11.79 -3.79
CA THR A 36 -0.23 12.95 -4.62
C THR A 36 -0.02 12.70 -6.12
N ARG A 37 0.94 11.84 -6.50
CA ARG A 37 1.15 11.42 -7.91
C ARG A 37 0.12 10.39 -8.39
N HIS A 38 -0.58 9.74 -7.47
CA HIS A 38 -1.55 8.68 -7.73
C HIS A 38 -2.86 8.96 -6.97
N ASP A 39 -3.42 10.14 -7.18
CA ASP A 39 -4.58 10.67 -6.46
C ASP A 39 -5.88 9.85 -6.64
N THR A 40 -5.91 8.98 -7.65
CA THR A 40 -7.02 8.07 -7.95
C THR A 40 -6.94 6.72 -7.24
N VAL A 41 -5.81 6.40 -6.59
CA VAL A 41 -5.59 5.08 -5.98
C VAL A 41 -6.02 5.08 -4.50
N PRO A 42 -7.02 4.27 -4.11
CA PRO A 42 -7.41 4.15 -2.71
C PRO A 42 -6.32 3.39 -1.95
N PHE A 43 -5.89 3.95 -0.82
CA PHE A 43 -5.02 3.27 0.13
C PHE A 43 -5.34 3.64 1.58
N ALA A 44 -4.98 2.76 2.50
CA ALA A 44 -5.15 2.98 3.93
C ALA A 44 -3.89 2.59 4.70
N LEU A 45 -3.60 3.34 5.77
CA LEU A 45 -2.62 2.95 6.77
C LEU A 45 -3.31 2.05 7.80
N THR A 46 -3.14 0.74 7.67
CA THR A 46 -3.88 -0.26 8.46
C THR A 46 -3.14 -0.72 9.71
N GLY A 47 -1.87 -0.33 9.87
CA GLY A 47 -1.07 -0.71 11.03
C GLY A 47 0.05 0.28 11.30
N LEU A 48 -0.09 1.04 12.38
CA LEU A 48 0.99 1.83 12.98
C LEU A 48 1.33 1.19 14.32
N SER A 49 2.47 0.51 14.38
CA SER A 49 2.99 -0.06 15.62
C SER A 49 4.49 0.10 15.62
N GLY A 50 5.12 0.31 16.76
CA GLY A 50 6.58 0.47 16.79
C GLY A 50 7.17 0.04 18.11
N ASP A 51 8.48 -0.11 18.08
CA ASP A 51 9.33 -0.21 19.27
C ASP A 51 10.18 1.07 19.35
N ASP A 52 11.13 1.13 20.28
CA ASP A 52 12.00 2.29 20.50
C ASP A 52 12.83 2.66 19.27
N ARG A 53 13.12 1.68 18.40
CA ARG A 53 14.03 1.88 17.26
C ARG A 53 13.36 1.93 15.89
N VAL A 54 12.23 1.24 15.71
CA VAL A 54 11.61 1.02 14.41
C VAL A 54 10.11 1.20 14.50
N VAL A 55 9.54 1.82 13.47
CA VAL A 55 8.08 1.93 13.31
C VAL A 55 7.67 1.01 12.17
N ARG A 56 6.72 0.12 12.41
CA ARG A 56 5.99 -0.65 11.40
C ARG A 56 4.84 0.20 10.89
N VAL A 57 4.84 0.43 9.58
CA VAL A 57 3.77 1.08 8.83
C VAL A 57 3.24 0.07 7.81
N THR A 58 1.98 -0.32 7.93
CA THR A 58 1.32 -1.18 6.93
C THR A 58 0.47 -0.31 6.01
N VAL A 59 0.76 -0.36 4.71
CA VAL A 59 0.02 0.33 3.64
C VAL A 59 -0.83 -0.71 2.93
N GLY A 60 -2.16 -0.61 3.02
CA GLY A 60 -3.10 -1.40 2.23
C GLY A 60 -3.50 -0.62 0.98
N VAL A 61 -3.20 -1.15 -0.20
CA VAL A 61 -3.53 -0.55 -1.50
C VAL A 61 -4.65 -1.35 -2.13
N GLU A 62 -5.76 -0.69 -2.49
CA GLU A 62 -6.89 -1.36 -3.13
C GLU A 62 -6.65 -1.49 -4.64
N LEU A 63 -6.58 -2.73 -5.13
CA LEU A 63 -6.46 -3.02 -6.56
C LEU A 63 -7.83 -3.09 -7.25
N GLY A 64 -8.89 -3.19 -6.46
CA GLY A 64 -10.26 -3.33 -6.94
C GLY A 64 -10.73 -4.79 -7.05
N PRO A 65 -11.88 -5.02 -7.69
CA PRO A 65 -12.46 -6.34 -7.92
C PRO A 65 -11.51 -7.30 -8.64
N ARG A 66 -11.44 -8.56 -8.19
CA ARG A 66 -10.62 -9.60 -8.82
C ARG A 66 -10.85 -9.79 -10.32
N GLU A 67 -12.07 -9.63 -10.80
CA GLU A 67 -12.41 -9.72 -12.22
C GLU A 67 -11.84 -8.58 -13.06
N LEU A 68 -11.79 -7.36 -12.51
CA LEU A 68 -11.22 -6.19 -13.17
C LEU A 68 -9.69 -6.24 -13.18
N ILE A 69 -9.11 -6.85 -12.14
CA ILE A 69 -7.68 -7.14 -12.07
C ILE A 69 -7.27 -8.15 -13.15
N ALA A 70 -8.02 -9.25 -13.30
CA ALA A 70 -7.74 -10.25 -14.33
C ALA A 70 -7.79 -9.68 -15.76
N LYS A 71 -8.52 -8.58 -15.95
CA LYS A 71 -8.63 -7.84 -17.23
C LYS A 71 -7.62 -6.70 -17.36
N PHE A 72 -6.73 -6.50 -16.39
CA PHE A 72 -5.78 -5.39 -16.34
C PHE A 72 -6.47 -4.03 -16.56
N SER A 73 -7.60 -3.80 -15.88
CA SER A 73 -8.32 -2.51 -15.95
C SER A 73 -7.44 -1.31 -15.58
N ASP A 74 -7.83 -0.11 -16.02
CA ASP A 74 -7.12 1.15 -15.69
C ASP A 74 -6.95 1.35 -14.18
N GLN A 75 -7.97 0.98 -13.38
CA GLN A 75 -7.89 0.99 -11.92
C GLN A 75 -6.78 0.08 -11.40
N ALA A 76 -6.69 -1.16 -11.91
CA ALA A 76 -5.67 -2.11 -11.51
C ALA A 76 -4.27 -1.63 -11.94
N GLN A 77 -4.13 -1.07 -13.15
CA GLN A 77 -2.88 -0.51 -13.64
C GLN A 77 -2.41 0.68 -12.78
N ALA A 78 -3.32 1.59 -12.41
CA ALA A 78 -3.00 2.69 -11.51
C ALA A 78 -2.54 2.20 -10.13
N ALA A 79 -3.22 1.20 -9.57
CA ALA A 79 -2.82 0.56 -8.31
C ALA A 79 -1.45 -0.13 -8.41
N TYR A 80 -1.14 -0.80 -9.53
CA TYR A 80 0.17 -1.39 -9.75
C TYR A 80 1.28 -0.34 -9.83
N ALA A 81 1.04 0.78 -10.52
CA ALA A 81 2.00 1.88 -10.59
C ALA A 81 2.24 2.50 -9.20
N PHE A 82 1.21 2.60 -8.35
CA PHE A 82 1.37 3.03 -6.96
C PHE A 82 2.23 2.04 -6.15
N VAL A 83 1.98 0.73 -6.30
CA VAL A 83 2.77 -0.31 -5.62
C VAL A 83 4.22 -0.29 -6.10
N ASP A 84 4.47 -0.13 -7.39
CA ASP A 84 5.81 0.04 -7.95
C ASP A 84 6.52 1.27 -7.36
N GLY A 85 5.81 2.38 -7.23
CA GLY A 85 6.31 3.58 -6.56
C GLY A 85 6.63 3.36 -5.08
N LEU A 86 5.88 2.51 -4.36
CA LEU A 86 6.24 2.11 -2.99
C LEU A 86 7.60 1.39 -2.96
N PHE A 87 7.81 0.44 -3.88
CA PHE A 87 9.06 -0.33 -3.95
C PHE A 87 10.25 0.49 -4.43
N THR A 88 10.00 1.51 -5.25
CA THR A 88 11.06 2.38 -5.79
C THR A 88 11.40 3.51 -4.83
N ASP A 89 10.42 4.31 -4.42
CA ASP A 89 10.65 5.55 -3.67
C ASP A 89 10.78 5.34 -2.16
N LEU A 90 10.24 4.23 -1.63
CA LEU A 90 10.28 3.90 -0.20
C LEU A 90 11.15 2.67 0.10
N TYR A 91 11.99 2.25 -0.85
CA TYR A 91 12.91 1.11 -0.70
C TYR A 91 13.74 1.18 0.59
N ASP A 92 14.31 2.35 0.90
CA ASP A 92 15.14 2.57 2.10
C ASP A 92 14.40 2.35 3.42
N TYR A 93 13.06 2.34 3.38
CA TYR A 93 12.23 2.11 4.55
C TYR A 93 11.65 0.70 4.59
N MET A 94 11.97 -0.17 3.63
CA MET A 94 11.48 -1.55 3.63
C MET A 94 12.19 -2.42 4.68
N PRO A 95 11.52 -3.46 5.18
CA PRO A 95 12.17 -4.46 6.04
C PRO A 95 13.29 -5.16 5.28
N VAL A 96 14.52 -5.01 5.76
CA VAL A 96 15.64 -5.86 5.35
C VAL A 96 15.57 -7.14 6.18
N TYR A 97 15.48 -8.29 5.51
CA TYR A 97 15.50 -9.60 6.15
C TYR A 97 16.93 -10.11 6.31
#